data_AF-A0A2E3UXP9-F1
#
_entry.id   AF-A0A2E3UXP9-F1
#
_cell.length_a   1.000
_cell.length_b   1.000
_cell.length_c   1.000
_cell.angle_alpha   90.00
_cell.angle_beta   90.00
_cell.angle_gamma   90.00
#
_symmetry.space_group_name_H-M   'P 1'
#
loop_
_entity.id
_entity.type
_entity.pdbx_description
1 polymer ?
#
loop_
_entity_poly.entity_id
_entity_poly.type
_entity_poly.pdbx_seq_one_letter_code
_entity_poly.pdbx_strand_id
1 'polypeptide(L)'
;MINSKKTTDSAPQWASTLIDQLKEIEIFLGNIPREKNWQSDYAKKVLNKILNEERPVLTDAHTQTVFNKIVKDLSHEGYGPDNIANFINSGISYEGGPPYCNEAEVREALVLSNKP
;
A
#
# COMPACT_ATOMS: atom_id res chain seq x y z
N MET A 1 0.54 30.37 -9.31
CA MET A 1 1.40 29.42 -10.03
C MET A 1 0.73 28.06 -9.93
N ILE A 2 0.23 27.54 -11.05
CA ILE A 2 -0.48 26.26 -11.09
C ILE A 2 0.62 25.21 -11.29
N ASN A 3 1.03 24.51 -10.23
CA ASN A 3 2.06 23.50 -10.34
C ASN A 3 1.54 22.35 -11.21
N SER A 4 2.31 22.06 -12.26
CA SER A 4 2.07 21.05 -13.27
C SER A 4 1.65 19.72 -12.66
N LYS A 5 0.60 19.12 -13.23
CA LYS A 5 0.24 17.72 -13.02
C LYS A 5 1.49 16.87 -13.25
N LYS A 6 2.06 16.26 -12.22
CA LYS A 6 3.02 15.16 -12.37
C LYS A 6 2.25 14.00 -13.00
N THR A 7 2.23 13.94 -14.33
CA THR A 7 1.82 12.76 -15.08
C THR A 7 3.03 11.84 -15.17
N THR A 8 3.32 11.14 -14.08
CA THR A 8 4.20 9.98 -14.10
C THR A 8 3.29 8.77 -14.12
N ASP A 9 3.28 8.03 -15.22
CA ASP A 9 2.50 6.79 -15.40
C ASP A 9 2.84 5.71 -14.35
N SER A 10 3.89 5.92 -13.55
CA SER A 10 4.33 5.06 -12.46
C SER A 10 4.46 5.84 -11.15
N ALA A 11 4.16 5.16 -10.04
CA ALA A 11 4.38 5.70 -8.71
C ALA A 11 5.88 6.01 -8.48
N PRO A 12 6.23 7.01 -7.65
CA PRO A 12 7.59 7.20 -7.17
C PRO A 12 8.19 5.89 -6.62
N GLN A 13 9.51 5.70 -6.74
CA GLN A 13 10.17 4.45 -6.32
C GLN A 13 9.90 4.10 -4.85
N TRP A 14 9.89 5.09 -3.96
CA TRP A 14 9.61 4.87 -2.54
C TRP A 14 8.17 4.37 -2.31
N ALA A 15 7.21 4.86 -3.10
CA ALA A 15 5.80 4.48 -3.01
C ALA A 15 5.62 3.07 -3.57
N SER A 16 6.28 2.76 -4.69
CA SER A 16 6.31 1.41 -5.26
C SER A 16 6.81 0.38 -4.25
N THR A 17 7.92 0.67 -3.56
CA THR A 17 8.44 -0.20 -2.49
C THR A 17 7.43 -0.42 -1.37
N LEU A 18 6.69 0.61 -0.95
CA LEU A 18 5.66 0.46 0.09
C LEU A 18 4.42 -0.28 -0.42
N ILE A 19 4.04 -0.10 -1.68
CA ILE A 19 2.93 -0.82 -2.31
C ILE A 19 3.29 -2.32 -2.42
N ASP A 20 4.53 -2.66 -2.76
CA ASP A 20 5.01 -4.04 -2.74
C ASP A 20 4.93 -4.64 -1.33
N GLN A 21 5.32 -3.87 -0.30
CA GLN A 21 5.18 -4.29 1.09
C GLN A 21 3.72 -4.51 1.49
N LEU A 22 2.82 -3.62 1.08
CA LEU A 22 1.39 -3.76 1.30
C LEU A 22 0.87 -5.05 0.65
N LYS A 23 1.22 -5.28 -0.63
CA LYS A 23 0.86 -6.50 -1.37
C LYS A 23 1.33 -7.75 -0.63
N GLU A 24 2.56 -7.76 -0.11
CA GLU A 24 3.09 -8.91 0.62
C GLU A 24 2.36 -9.19 1.94
N ILE A 25 1.96 -8.15 2.67
CA ILE A 25 1.18 -8.32 3.91
C ILE A 25 -0.21 -8.88 3.57
N GLU A 26 -0.88 -8.33 2.54
CA GLU A 26 -2.20 -8.79 2.10
C GLU A 26 -2.18 -10.26 1.62
N ILE A 27 -1.12 -10.67 0.91
CA ILE A 27 -0.87 -12.07 0.53
C ILE A 27 -0.64 -12.96 1.76
N PHE A 28 0.06 -12.43 2.77
CA PHE A 28 0.29 -13.15 4.02
C PHE A 28 -1.01 -13.37 4.80
N LEU A 29 -1.85 -12.34 4.89
CA LEU A 29 -3.18 -12.39 5.54
C LEU A 29 -4.18 -13.25 4.76
N GLY A 30 -3.91 -13.55 3.49
CA GLY A 30 -4.78 -14.37 2.64
C GLY A 30 -5.87 -13.57 1.94
N ASN A 31 -5.81 -12.24 1.97
CA ASN A 31 -6.72 -11.34 1.27
C ASN A 31 -6.43 -11.29 -0.24
N ILE A 32 -5.16 -11.51 -0.62
CA ILE A 32 -4.72 -11.63 -2.02
C ILE A 32 -4.15 -13.04 -2.26
N PRO A 33 -4.52 -13.72 -3.36
CA PRO A 33 -3.97 -15.02 -3.70
C PRO A 33 -2.44 -14.97 -3.87
N ARG A 34 -1.77 -16.02 -3.38
CA ARG A 34 -0.34 -16.20 -3.61
C ARG A 34 -0.09 -16.54 -5.07
N GLU A 35 0.84 -15.83 -5.69
CA GLU A 35 1.39 -16.21 -6.99
C GLU A 35 2.17 -17.53 -6.86
N LYS A 36 2.20 -18.34 -7.93
CA LYS A 36 2.73 -19.72 -7.94
C LYS A 36 4.18 -19.84 -7.45
N ASN A 37 4.96 -18.77 -7.58
CA ASN A 37 6.37 -18.69 -7.17
C ASN A 37 6.63 -17.60 -6.12
N TRP A 38 5.61 -17.21 -5.36
CA TRP A 38 5.76 -16.15 -4.36
C TRP A 38 6.80 -16.51 -3.31
N GLN A 39 7.89 -15.74 -3.27
CA GLN A 39 8.90 -15.77 -2.22
C GLN A 39 9.09 -14.35 -1.73
N SER A 40 8.56 -14.06 -0.54
CA SER A 40 8.74 -12.75 0.06
C SER A 40 9.89 -12.79 1.08
N ASP A 41 10.96 -12.05 0.79
CA ASP A 41 12.04 -11.81 1.75
C ASP A 41 11.67 -10.71 2.75
N TYR A 42 10.72 -9.84 2.42
CA TYR A 42 10.25 -8.81 3.35
C TYR A 42 9.27 -9.38 4.38
N ALA A 43 8.29 -10.22 4.03
CA ALA A 43 7.49 -10.99 4.98
C ALA A 43 8.40 -11.84 5.89
N LYS A 44 9.44 -12.49 5.34
CA LYS A 44 10.45 -13.20 6.16
C LYS A 44 11.21 -12.25 7.10
N LYS A 45 11.60 -11.05 6.66
CA LYS A 45 12.31 -10.06 7.49
C LYS A 45 11.40 -9.40 8.53
N VAL A 46 10.15 -9.13 8.20
CA VAL A 46 9.12 -8.62 9.11
C VAL A 46 8.79 -9.67 10.15
N LEU A 47 8.58 -10.92 9.73
CA LEU A 47 8.53 -12.06 10.64
C LEU A 47 9.79 -12.07 11.48
N ASN A 48 11.01 -12.11 10.94
CA ASN A 48 12.25 -12.19 11.74
C ASN A 48 12.48 -11.01 12.70
N LYS A 49 12.06 -9.79 12.33
CA LYS A 49 12.19 -8.60 13.17
C LYS A 49 11.17 -8.60 14.30
N ILE A 50 9.98 -9.15 14.06
CA ILE A 50 8.93 -9.28 15.07
C ILE A 50 9.03 -10.63 15.83
N LEU A 51 9.71 -11.66 15.30
CA LEU A 51 9.91 -13.01 15.87
C LEU A 51 10.84 -13.03 17.10
N ASN A 52 11.42 -11.87 17.47
CA ASN A 52 11.97 -11.68 18.82
C ASN A 52 10.86 -11.48 19.88
N GLU A 53 9.60 -11.36 19.46
CA GLU A 53 8.40 -11.57 20.27
C GLU A 53 7.76 -12.91 19.89
N GLU A 54 7.17 -13.60 20.87
CA GLU A 54 6.74 -15.01 20.79
C GLU A 54 5.68 -15.32 19.69
N ARG A 55 5.15 -14.33 18.96
CA ARG A 55 4.37 -14.47 17.71
C ARG A 55 4.00 -13.08 17.15
N PRO A 56 4.70 -12.54 16.15
CA PRO A 56 4.11 -11.55 15.24
C PRO A 56 2.79 -12.06 14.68
N VAL A 57 1.70 -11.38 15.00
CA VAL A 57 0.48 -11.52 14.21
C VAL A 57 0.43 -10.29 13.32
N LEU A 58 0.75 -10.47 12.03
CA LEU A 58 0.36 -9.49 11.03
C LEU A 58 -1.17 -9.39 11.08
N THR A 59 -1.68 -8.17 11.11
CA THR A 59 -3.11 -7.85 11.23
C THR A 59 -3.49 -6.80 10.21
N ASP A 60 -4.79 -6.61 9.98
CA ASP A 60 -5.33 -5.54 9.13
C ASP A 60 -4.89 -4.14 9.59
N ALA A 61 -4.53 -3.97 10.87
CA ALA A 61 -3.97 -2.70 11.36
C ALA A 61 -2.61 -2.36 10.70
N HIS A 62 -1.83 -3.38 10.33
CA HIS A 62 -0.56 -3.20 9.64
C HIS A 62 -0.78 -2.78 8.18
N THR A 63 -1.72 -3.42 7.49
CA THR A 63 -2.07 -3.05 6.11
C THR A 63 -2.61 -1.62 6.07
N GLN A 64 -3.49 -1.26 7.00
CA GLN A 64 -4.00 0.10 7.14
C GLN A 64 -2.88 1.12 7.41
N THR A 65 -1.89 0.77 8.23
CA THR A 65 -0.75 1.66 8.53
C THR A 65 0.07 1.95 7.28
N VAL A 66 0.41 0.91 6.50
CA VAL A 66 1.17 1.06 5.25
C VAL A 66 0.35 1.82 4.20
N PHE A 67 -0.92 1.48 4.06
CA PHE A 67 -1.86 2.17 3.17
C PHE A 67 -1.95 3.68 3.48
N ASN A 68 -2.21 4.03 4.74
CA ASN A 68 -2.30 5.43 5.18
C ASN A 68 -0.99 6.18 4.94
N LYS A 69 0.15 5.52 5.14
CA LYS A 69 1.47 6.12 4.86
C LYS A 69 1.63 6.44 3.39
N ILE A 70 1.35 5.50 2.49
CA ILE A 70 1.41 5.69 1.03
C ILE A 70 0.53 6.88 0.62
N VAL A 71 -0.73 6.86 1.06
CA VAL A 71 -1.74 7.87 0.74
C VAL A 71 -1.31 9.26 1.21
N LYS A 72 -0.87 9.38 2.47
CA LYS A 72 -0.44 10.65 3.06
C LYS A 72 0.78 11.22 2.35
N ASP A 73 1.81 10.40 2.16
CA ASP A 73 3.09 10.87 1.60
C ASP A 73 2.93 11.25 0.11
N LEU A 74 2.13 10.50 -0.66
CA LEU A 74 1.80 10.87 -2.05
C LEU A 74 0.94 12.15 -2.12
N SER A 75 -0.03 12.30 -1.22
CA SER A 75 -0.84 13.52 -1.18
C SER A 75 0.02 14.75 -0.83
N HIS A 76 1.00 14.62 0.06
CA HIS A 76 1.96 15.69 0.35
C HIS A 76 2.85 16.06 -0.85
N GLU A 77 3.15 15.10 -1.72
CA GLU A 77 3.84 15.36 -2.99
C GLU A 77 2.95 15.98 -4.09
N GLY A 78 1.66 16.17 -3.81
CA GLY A 78 0.70 16.81 -4.71
C GLY A 78 -0.02 15.85 -5.66
N TYR A 79 0.03 14.54 -5.43
CA TYR A 79 -0.77 13.58 -6.21
C TYR A 79 -2.24 13.61 -5.76
N GLY A 80 -3.14 13.57 -6.73
CA GLY A 80 -4.58 13.49 -6.49
C GLY A 80 -5.02 12.10 -6.00
N PRO A 81 -6.16 12.00 -5.29
CA PRO A 81 -6.68 10.73 -4.80
C PRO A 81 -6.90 9.66 -5.88
N ASP A 82 -7.27 10.09 -7.08
CA ASP A 82 -7.43 9.25 -8.28
C ASP A 82 -6.10 8.62 -8.71
N ASN A 83 -5.04 9.43 -8.80
CA ASN A 83 -3.70 8.96 -9.15
C ASN A 83 -3.14 8.01 -8.08
N ILE A 84 -3.37 8.33 -6.81
CA ILE A 84 -2.94 7.48 -5.69
C ILE A 84 -3.62 6.11 -5.76
N ALA A 85 -4.94 6.07 -5.98
CA ALA A 85 -5.66 4.81 -6.14
C ALA A 85 -5.12 4.01 -7.34
N ASN A 86 -4.87 4.68 -8.47
CA ASN A 86 -4.30 4.04 -9.65
C ASN A 86 -2.92 3.44 -9.39
N PHE A 87 -2.04 4.15 -8.67
CA PHE A 87 -0.72 3.64 -8.29
C PHE A 87 -0.82 2.39 -7.41
N ILE A 88 -1.66 2.42 -6.38
CA ILE A 88 -1.84 1.29 -5.45
C ILE A 88 -2.40 0.08 -6.19
N ASN A 89 -3.47 0.26 -6.97
CA ASN A 89 -4.09 -0.81 -7.74
C ASN A 89 -3.15 -1.42 -8.78
N SER A 90 -2.35 -0.59 -9.45
CA SER A 90 -1.38 -1.06 -10.45
C SER A 90 -0.24 -1.85 -9.81
N GLY A 91 0.24 -1.44 -8.64
CA GLY A 91 1.31 -2.17 -7.93
C GLY A 91 0.81 -3.45 -7.26
N ILE A 92 -0.39 -3.44 -6.70
CA ILE A 92 -1.00 -4.65 -6.13
C ILE A 92 -1.34 -5.66 -7.24
N SER A 93 -1.91 -5.18 -8.34
CA SER A 93 -2.26 -5.97 -9.54
C SER A 93 -2.95 -7.29 -9.18
N TYR A 94 -4.10 -7.20 -8.51
CA TYR A 94 -4.89 -8.37 -8.15
C TYR A 94 -5.57 -8.98 -9.39
N GLU A 95 -4.91 -9.97 -10.00
CA GLU A 95 -5.45 -10.67 -11.17
C GLU A 95 -6.75 -11.42 -10.83
N GLY A 96 -7.83 -11.10 -11.55
CA GLY A 96 -9.15 -11.75 -11.39
C GLY A 96 -10.01 -11.22 -10.23
N GLY A 97 -9.53 -10.22 -9.48
CA GLY A 97 -10.28 -9.57 -8.40
C GLY A 97 -10.73 -8.14 -8.73
N PRO A 98 -11.54 -7.51 -7.86
CA PRO A 98 -11.81 -6.09 -7.95
C PRO A 98 -10.52 -5.27 -7.67
N PRO A 99 -10.48 -3.97 -8.04
CA PRO A 99 -9.45 -3.06 -7.57
C PRO A 99 -9.30 -3.16 -6.05
N TYR A 100 -8.06 -3.09 -5.57
CA TYR A 100 -7.75 -3.13 -4.15
C TYR A 100 -8.38 -1.94 -3.39
N CYS A 101 -8.32 -0.76 -3.97
CA CYS A 101 -8.97 0.43 -3.40
C CYS A 101 -9.51 1.37 -4.48
N ASN A 102 -10.38 2.28 -4.08
CA ASN A 102 -10.93 3.33 -4.92
C ASN A 102 -10.60 4.74 -4.40
N GLU A 103 -10.97 5.77 -5.17
CA GLU A 103 -10.73 7.17 -4.84
C GLU A 103 -11.37 7.58 -3.50
N ALA A 104 -12.56 7.06 -3.18
CA ALA A 104 -13.26 7.40 -1.94
C ALA A 104 -12.52 6.87 -0.71
N GLU A 105 -11.98 5.65 -0.77
CA GLU A 105 -11.16 5.06 0.29
C GLU A 105 -9.85 5.85 0.51
N VAL A 106 -9.23 6.31 -0.57
CA VAL A 106 -8.06 7.20 -0.48
C VAL A 106 -8.43 8.53 0.19
N ARG A 107 -9.58 9.13 -0.16
CA ARG A 107 -10.06 10.37 0.46
C ARG A 107 -10.37 10.18 1.95
N GLU A 108 -11.00 9.07 2.31
CA GLU A 108 -11.29 8.74 3.71
C GLU A 108 -10.00 8.60 4.53
N ALA A 109 -8.99 7.89 4.00
CA ALA A 109 -7.70 7.75 4.65
C ALA A 109 -6.99 9.10 4.86
N LEU A 110 -7.10 10.04 3.91
CA LEU A 110 -6.57 11.40 4.07
C LEU A 110 -7.32 12.18 5.16
N VAL A 111 -8.64 12.03 5.27
CA VAL A 111 -9.42 12.69 6.33
C VAL A 111 -9.03 12.15 7.71
N LEU A 112 -8.93 10.82 7.85
CA LEU A 112 -8.55 10.17 9.10
C LEU A 112 -7.11 10.50 9.52
N SER A 113 -6.19 10.63 8.55
CA SER A 113 -4.77 10.96 8.80
C SER A 113 -4.52 12.41 9.23
N ASN A 114 -5.53 13.29 9.11
CA ASN A 114 -5.48 14.70 9.51
C ASN A 114 -6.23 14.98 10.82
N LYS A 115 -6.75 13.94 11.49
CA LYS A 115 -7.38 14.11 12.79
C LYS A 115 -6.30 14.31 13.86
N PRO A 116 -6.39 15.38 14.68
CA PRO A 116 -5.38 15.73 15.70
C PRO A 116 -5.27 14.69 16.81
#